data_AF-A0A3D0F2V9-F1
#
_entry.id   AF-A0A3D0F2V9-F1
#
_cell.length_a   1.000
_cell.length_b   1.000
_cell.length_c   1.000
_cell.angle_alpha   90.00
_cell.angle_beta   90.00
_cell.angle_gamma   90.00
#
_symmetry.space_group_name_H-M   'P 1'
#
loop_
_entity.id
_entity.type
_entity.pdbx_description
1 polymer ?
#
loop_
_entity_poly.entity_id
_entity_poly.type
_entity_poly.pdbx_seq_one_letter_code
_entity_poly.pdbx_strand_id
1 'polypeptide(L)'
;MNNIYSKPLVLLLTLFISFSLLSAQNKSAVKKESLKVLFVGGSADISPYGDNKPTPEEKEASVQKRMKSFENLLKTYFTDVTSLKNRDFTEEIANGYDVIILDGVPPERVPLYTEKDDKGNYTVYKNAGFLSGDYNKPTLTIADISDRVGRRIGLKLDWYCLCLDAHAYNIDKSHSIFKGPFKVTLTMEELPTPKNALEFQKYYKEIIPPTQQMWRVQTQGYMTTPDFRVGMVCRPWGFTDSPDTEVISGGVSLKSPDAIALGRHGNFFHWGFAASPDYMTEEAKVVFANAVHYIAKLNGEKVIARKYDDRKSTRNEMFFVYSRSPKDSALMSENLPYLYMDKGSRAGLKVDEDAKSLGVATNNHLILDKAISMLEKGESADVAQRVLDRYTLVTFCSPKGYRDWYEKNKADLFFTESGGFYFLVNPKSKPNTTAGKSNTTAGESNPIYGNDYSLMQIERAARGVKVGETDNLNPVNAAVTLVRLDNGEIAVVARVKIEKGFHIYAKVSEREPYIETVADFIAPNGYSAYGERNKPASVKYGENGTFIYEGDFIFYQKFLGKGPGQFKFNFAYQCCDDQICMPPVEREFLTGTLL
;
A
#
# COMPACT_ATOMS: atom_id res chain seq x y z
N MET A 1 24.99 62.01 -81.52
CA MET A 1 25.15 60.74 -80.80
C MET A 1 24.97 61.04 -79.32
N ASN A 2 23.70 61.00 -78.87
CA ASN A 2 23.10 59.94 -78.03
C ASN A 2 23.56 60.08 -76.57
N ASN A 3 22.73 60.71 -75.71
CA ASN A 3 21.65 60.11 -74.90
C ASN A 3 22.23 59.37 -73.67
N ILE A 4 21.71 59.38 -72.44
CA ILE A 4 20.51 59.91 -71.74
C ILE A 4 20.69 59.42 -70.27
N TYR A 5 20.37 60.24 -69.24
CA TYR A 5 19.83 59.92 -67.89
C TYR A 5 20.52 58.81 -67.01
N SER A 6 20.46 58.70 -65.68
CA SER A 6 19.70 59.25 -64.54
C SER A 6 20.40 58.76 -63.25
N LYS A 7 20.30 59.52 -62.14
CA LYS A 7 20.34 59.00 -60.75
C LYS A 7 18.92 58.51 -60.38
N PRO A 8 18.64 57.58 -59.43
CA PRO A 8 19.08 57.68 -58.02
C PRO A 8 19.29 56.34 -57.25
N LEU A 9 20.05 56.35 -56.14
CA LEU A 9 19.55 56.12 -54.76
C LEU A 9 18.50 54.99 -54.64
N VAL A 10 18.93 53.83 -54.13
CA VAL A 10 18.21 52.84 -53.28
C VAL A 10 18.95 51.52 -53.43
N LEU A 11 19.90 51.21 -52.53
CA LEU A 11 20.27 49.82 -52.17
C LEU A 11 21.25 49.83 -50.99
N LEU A 12 20.85 50.42 -49.87
CA LEU A 12 21.60 50.34 -48.61
C LEU A 12 20.64 50.16 -47.45
N LEU A 13 19.69 49.22 -47.61
CA LEU A 13 18.77 48.81 -46.54
C LEU A 13 18.35 47.33 -46.65
N THR A 14 19.17 46.49 -47.29
CA THR A 14 18.91 45.05 -47.47
C THR A 14 20.13 44.18 -47.15
N LEU A 15 20.95 44.62 -46.18
CA LEU A 15 22.06 43.81 -45.64
C LEU A 15 22.14 43.85 -44.10
N PHE A 16 21.02 44.14 -43.43
CA PHE A 16 20.88 44.09 -41.97
C PHE A 16 19.59 43.39 -41.50
N ILE A 17 18.93 42.60 -42.37
CA ILE A 17 17.74 41.79 -42.04
C ILE A 17 17.97 40.30 -42.38
N SER A 18 19.19 39.81 -42.20
CA SER A 18 19.52 38.38 -42.39
C SER A 18 20.53 37.86 -41.36
N PHE A 19 20.64 38.52 -40.20
CA PHE A 19 21.40 38.03 -39.05
C PHE A 19 20.58 37.91 -37.75
N SER A 20 19.25 38.03 -37.84
CA SER A 20 18.32 37.97 -36.70
C SER A 20 17.39 36.75 -36.70
N LEU A 21 17.65 35.73 -37.52
CA LEU A 21 16.85 34.49 -37.59
C LEU A 21 17.63 33.19 -37.40
N LEU A 22 18.87 33.25 -36.90
CA LEU A 22 19.64 32.06 -36.49
C LEU A 22 20.20 32.20 -35.07
N SER A 23 19.36 32.66 -34.15
CA SER A 23 19.43 32.19 -32.76
C SER A 23 18.31 31.18 -32.54
N ALA A 24 18.28 30.13 -33.38
CA ALA A 24 17.74 28.86 -32.93
C ALA A 24 18.61 28.47 -31.74
N GLN A 25 18.09 28.69 -30.53
CA GLN A 25 18.66 28.14 -29.32
C GLN A 25 18.79 26.64 -29.58
N ASN A 26 20.02 26.18 -29.84
CA ASN A 26 20.39 24.78 -29.65
C ASN A 26 20.21 24.50 -28.16
N LYS A 27 18.97 24.25 -27.72
CA LYS A 27 18.72 23.51 -26.50
C LYS A 27 19.35 22.15 -26.76
N SER A 28 20.56 21.95 -26.22
CA SER A 28 21.20 20.63 -26.14
C SER A 28 20.12 19.61 -25.83
N ALA A 29 19.96 18.60 -26.69
CA ALA A 29 18.98 17.54 -26.45
C ALA A 29 19.21 16.97 -25.04
N VAL A 30 18.14 16.84 -24.25
CA VAL A 30 18.23 16.27 -22.92
C VAL A 30 18.74 14.84 -23.05
N LYS A 31 19.81 14.49 -22.31
CA LYS A 31 20.28 13.11 -22.25
C LYS A 31 19.19 12.28 -21.57
N LYS A 32 18.57 11.37 -22.32
CA LYS A 32 17.50 10.52 -21.82
C LYS A 32 18.03 9.44 -20.87
N GLU A 33 17.24 9.10 -19.87
CA GLU A 33 17.45 7.94 -19.01
C GLU A 33 16.92 6.67 -19.70
N SER A 34 17.67 5.57 -19.55
CA SER A 34 17.32 4.27 -20.11
C SER A 34 16.33 3.53 -19.21
N LEU A 35 15.09 4.00 -19.16
CA LEU A 35 14.00 3.40 -18.39
C LEU A 35 12.82 3.07 -19.32
N LYS A 36 12.21 1.91 -19.09
CA LYS A 36 10.92 1.52 -19.67
C LYS A 36 9.79 2.07 -18.81
N VAL A 37 9.11 3.10 -19.29
CA VAL A 37 8.02 3.77 -18.58
C VAL A 37 6.68 3.41 -19.23
N LEU A 38 5.76 2.89 -18.42
CA LEU A 38 4.37 2.70 -18.82
C LEU A 38 3.49 3.83 -18.26
N PHE A 39 2.88 4.61 -19.14
CA PHE A 39 1.86 5.58 -18.78
C PHE A 39 0.46 4.98 -18.97
N VAL A 40 -0.32 4.97 -17.89
CA VAL A 40 -1.68 4.42 -17.85
C VAL A 40 -2.66 5.58 -17.71
N GLY A 41 -3.22 6.01 -18.84
CA GLY A 41 -4.12 7.15 -18.91
C GLY A 41 -5.59 6.80 -18.67
N GLY A 42 -6.35 7.74 -18.11
CA GLY A 42 -7.79 7.58 -17.91
C GLY A 42 -8.49 8.75 -17.24
N SER A 43 -7.74 9.79 -16.89
CA SER A 43 -8.23 11.03 -16.30
C SER A 43 -8.31 12.15 -17.32
N ALA A 44 -9.25 13.08 -17.10
CA ALA A 44 -9.37 14.33 -17.84
C ALA A 44 -8.75 15.48 -17.02
N ASP A 45 -8.39 16.57 -17.70
CA ASP A 45 -8.03 17.86 -17.08
C ASP A 45 -9.27 18.61 -16.53
N ILE A 46 -10.46 18.02 -16.70
CA ILE A 46 -11.74 18.56 -16.25
C ILE A 46 -12.12 17.88 -14.92
N SER A 47 -12.57 18.68 -13.96
CA SER A 47 -13.05 18.22 -12.67
C SER A 47 -14.38 17.47 -12.81
N PRO A 48 -14.52 16.28 -12.21
CA PRO A 48 -15.82 15.60 -12.14
C PRO A 48 -16.81 16.31 -11.19
N TYR A 49 -16.33 17.27 -10.40
CA TYR A 49 -17.11 18.09 -9.47
C TYR A 49 -17.33 19.52 -9.97
N GLY A 50 -16.98 19.79 -11.24
CA GLY A 50 -17.24 21.09 -11.85
C GLY A 50 -18.73 21.40 -11.96
N ASP A 51 -19.05 22.68 -11.99
CA ASP A 51 -20.42 23.17 -12.19
C ASP A 51 -20.93 22.75 -13.58
N ASN A 52 -20.05 22.82 -14.59
CA ASN A 52 -20.32 22.29 -15.92
C ASN A 52 -19.90 20.83 -16.02
N LYS A 53 -20.86 19.92 -16.16
CA LYS A 53 -20.58 18.51 -16.39
C LYS A 53 -20.22 18.29 -17.86
N PRO A 54 -18.99 17.83 -18.18
CA PRO A 54 -18.60 17.57 -19.56
C PRO A 54 -19.41 16.40 -20.13
N THR A 55 -19.69 16.43 -21.43
CA THR A 55 -20.24 15.26 -22.13
C THR A 55 -19.22 14.10 -22.11
N PRO A 56 -19.66 12.85 -22.32
CA PRO A 56 -18.74 11.72 -22.48
C PRO A 56 -17.67 11.96 -23.55
N GLU A 57 -18.03 12.59 -24.66
CA GLU A 57 -17.12 12.91 -25.77
C GLU A 57 -16.10 13.99 -25.39
N GLU A 58 -16.52 15.06 -24.72
CA GLU A 58 -15.63 16.12 -24.22
C GLU A 58 -14.65 15.56 -23.20
N LYS A 59 -15.13 14.71 -22.29
CA LYS A 59 -14.29 14.03 -21.31
C LYS A 59 -13.28 13.13 -21.98
N GLU A 60 -13.70 12.32 -22.96
CA GLU A 60 -12.81 11.42 -23.69
C GLU A 60 -11.77 12.20 -24.51
N ALA A 61 -12.16 13.31 -25.15
CA ALA A 61 -11.23 14.20 -25.85
C ALA A 61 -10.19 14.80 -24.89
N SER A 62 -10.61 15.22 -23.70
CA SER A 62 -9.71 15.69 -22.64
C SER A 62 -8.75 14.59 -22.18
N VAL A 63 -9.23 13.36 -22.00
CA VAL A 63 -8.39 12.19 -21.68
C VAL A 63 -7.34 11.97 -22.77
N GLN A 64 -7.73 11.94 -24.04
CA GLN A 64 -6.77 11.73 -25.14
C GLN A 64 -5.71 12.83 -25.22
N LYS A 65 -6.11 14.09 -25.07
CA LYS A 65 -5.19 15.23 -25.06
C LYS A 65 -4.19 15.11 -23.91
N ARG A 66 -4.67 14.83 -22.70
CA ARG A 66 -3.85 14.65 -21.50
C ARG A 66 -2.87 13.48 -21.64
N MET A 67 -3.35 12.34 -22.13
CA MET A 67 -2.50 11.19 -22.43
C MET A 67 -1.36 11.55 -23.39
N LYS A 68 -1.68 12.30 -24.45
CA LYS A 68 -0.68 12.73 -25.43
C LYS A 68 0.34 13.69 -24.82
N SER A 69 -0.10 14.61 -23.97
CA SER A 69 0.76 15.57 -23.28
C SER A 69 1.78 14.85 -22.37
N PHE A 70 1.33 13.87 -21.58
CA PHE A 70 2.22 13.03 -20.77
C PHE A 70 3.17 12.17 -21.62
N GLU A 71 2.69 11.54 -22.68
CA GLU A 71 3.54 10.77 -23.58
C GLU A 71 4.67 11.63 -24.16
N ASN A 72 4.36 12.86 -24.61
CA ASN A 72 5.35 13.79 -25.15
C ASN A 72 6.37 14.23 -24.08
N LEU A 73 5.91 14.53 -22.87
CA LEU A 73 6.79 14.87 -21.75
C LEU A 73 7.75 13.71 -21.47
N LEU A 74 7.23 12.51 -21.26
CA LEU A 74 8.03 11.34 -20.90
C LEU A 74 9.04 10.98 -22.01
N LYS A 75 8.65 11.05 -23.28
CA LYS A 75 9.56 10.81 -24.42
C LYS A 75 10.69 11.83 -24.53
N THR A 76 10.58 12.98 -23.87
CA THR A 76 11.67 13.94 -23.77
C THR A 76 12.79 13.44 -22.85
N TYR A 77 12.44 12.66 -21.82
CA TYR A 77 13.35 12.27 -20.73
C TYR A 77 13.72 10.77 -20.73
N PHE A 78 12.93 9.90 -21.36
CA PHE A 78 13.11 8.44 -21.30
C PHE A 78 13.19 7.81 -22.69
N THR A 79 13.99 6.74 -22.81
CA THR A 79 14.20 6.03 -24.09
C THR A 79 12.97 5.26 -24.54
N ASP A 80 12.28 4.60 -23.60
CA ASP A 80 11.21 3.65 -23.89
C ASP A 80 9.94 4.06 -23.14
N VAL A 81 8.96 4.60 -23.86
CA VAL A 81 7.69 5.06 -23.29
C VAL A 81 6.55 4.41 -24.04
N THR A 82 5.71 3.69 -23.30
CA THR A 82 4.45 3.15 -23.81
C THR A 82 3.29 3.80 -23.07
N SER A 83 2.22 4.11 -23.79
CA SER A 83 0.98 4.63 -23.22
C SER A 83 -0.19 3.70 -23.55
N LEU A 84 -1.04 3.43 -22.56
CA LEU A 84 -2.29 2.69 -22.75
C LEU A 84 -3.42 3.30 -21.93
N LYS A 85 -4.67 2.93 -22.24
CA LYS A 85 -5.81 3.30 -21.42
C LYS A 85 -5.89 2.41 -20.19
N ASN A 86 -6.32 2.98 -19.08
CA ASN A 86 -6.50 2.31 -17.80
C ASN A 86 -7.28 0.99 -17.89
N ARG A 87 -8.30 0.90 -18.74
CA ARG A 87 -9.09 -0.33 -18.95
C ARG A 87 -8.29 -1.51 -19.52
N ASP A 88 -7.17 -1.24 -20.17
CA ASP A 88 -6.31 -2.22 -20.82
C ASP A 88 -5.11 -2.62 -19.94
N PHE A 89 -5.00 -2.04 -18.73
CA PHE A 89 -3.91 -2.32 -17.79
C PHE A 89 -4.13 -3.64 -17.03
N THR A 90 -3.05 -4.41 -16.86
CA THR A 90 -2.97 -5.52 -15.91
C THR A 90 -1.61 -5.53 -15.20
N GLU A 91 -1.50 -6.25 -14.08
CA GLU A 91 -0.22 -6.39 -13.37
C GLU A 91 0.83 -7.14 -14.19
N GLU A 92 0.40 -8.07 -15.04
CA GLU A 92 1.26 -8.80 -15.96
C GLU A 92 1.90 -7.86 -16.99
N ILE A 93 1.15 -6.88 -17.50
CA ILE A 93 1.69 -5.84 -18.38
C ILE A 93 2.73 -5.01 -17.62
N ALA A 94 2.45 -4.64 -16.36
CA ALA A 94 3.39 -3.87 -15.54
C ALA A 94 4.74 -4.57 -15.36
N ASN A 95 4.80 -5.90 -15.45
CA ASN A 95 6.06 -6.65 -15.33
C ASN A 95 7.10 -6.31 -16.40
N GLY A 96 6.67 -5.84 -17.58
CA GLY A 96 7.55 -5.47 -18.69
C GLY A 96 8.21 -4.09 -18.56
N TYR A 97 7.91 -3.33 -17.51
CA TYR A 97 8.34 -1.95 -17.34
C TYR A 97 9.06 -1.72 -16.00
N ASP A 98 9.90 -0.70 -15.97
CA ASP A 98 10.66 -0.29 -14.79
C ASP A 98 9.84 0.64 -13.89
N VAL A 99 8.96 1.46 -14.49
CA VAL A 99 8.07 2.38 -13.76
C VAL A 99 6.70 2.41 -14.42
N ILE A 100 5.67 2.39 -13.59
CA ILE A 100 4.28 2.59 -13.98
C ILE A 100 3.82 3.97 -13.51
N ILE A 101 3.12 4.71 -14.37
CA ILE A 101 2.48 5.97 -14.02
C ILE A 101 0.97 5.78 -14.17
N LEU A 102 0.24 5.85 -13.07
CA LEU A 102 -1.21 5.74 -13.06
C LEU A 102 -1.85 7.13 -12.99
N ASP A 103 -2.43 7.53 -14.12
CA ASP A 103 -3.31 8.70 -14.27
C ASP A 103 -4.77 8.26 -14.53
N GLY A 104 -5.07 6.98 -14.34
CA GLY A 104 -6.41 6.41 -14.45
C GLY A 104 -6.52 5.20 -13.56
N VAL A 105 -7.75 4.85 -13.18
CA VAL A 105 -7.97 3.69 -12.30
C VAL A 105 -8.03 2.40 -13.11
N PRO A 106 -7.17 1.40 -12.83
CA PRO A 106 -7.19 0.11 -13.52
C PRO A 106 -8.53 -0.64 -13.42
N PRO A 107 -8.70 -1.77 -14.12
CA PRO A 107 -9.85 -2.63 -13.95
C PRO A 107 -9.96 -3.14 -12.51
N GLU A 108 -11.18 -3.39 -12.07
CA GLU A 108 -11.45 -3.94 -10.75
C GLU A 108 -10.88 -5.36 -10.62
N ARG A 109 -10.07 -5.59 -9.59
CA ARG A 109 -9.57 -6.91 -9.21
C ARG A 109 -10.41 -7.54 -8.10
N VAL A 110 -10.75 -6.74 -7.09
CA VAL A 110 -11.65 -7.15 -5.99
C VAL A 110 -12.83 -6.18 -5.91
N PRO A 111 -14.07 -6.68 -5.77
CA PRO A 111 -15.24 -5.83 -5.81
C PRO A 111 -15.42 -4.96 -4.56
N LEU A 112 -16.15 -3.86 -4.75
CA LEU A 112 -16.79 -3.14 -3.65
C LEU A 112 -17.62 -4.14 -2.84
N TYR A 113 -17.47 -4.10 -1.52
CA TYR A 113 -18.24 -4.91 -0.59
C TYR A 113 -18.92 -4.02 0.44
N THR A 114 -20.22 -4.24 0.62
CA THR A 114 -21.02 -3.49 1.59
C THR A 114 -22.01 -4.40 2.27
N GLU A 115 -22.17 -4.23 3.58
CA GLU A 115 -23.23 -4.85 4.38
C GLU A 115 -24.13 -3.75 4.94
N LYS A 116 -25.41 -4.06 5.12
CA LYS A 116 -26.39 -3.16 5.74
C LYS A 116 -27.09 -3.84 6.90
N ASP A 117 -27.43 -3.06 7.93
CA ASP A 117 -28.34 -3.52 8.99
C ASP A 117 -29.80 -3.55 8.50
N ASP A 118 -30.70 -4.07 9.34
CA ASP A 118 -32.15 -4.14 9.06
C ASP A 118 -32.79 -2.76 8.82
N LYS A 119 -32.11 -1.68 9.20
CA LYS A 119 -32.56 -0.29 9.00
C LYS A 119 -32.00 0.33 7.71
N GLY A 120 -31.23 -0.43 6.94
CA GLY A 120 -30.60 0.00 5.69
C GLY A 120 -29.31 0.81 5.86
N ASN A 121 -28.79 0.95 7.08
CA ASN A 121 -27.51 1.63 7.33
C ASN A 121 -26.35 0.70 6.99
N TYR A 122 -25.31 1.25 6.37
CA TYR A 122 -24.10 0.47 6.12
C TYR A 122 -23.41 0.09 7.44
N THR A 123 -23.27 -1.20 7.69
CA THR A 123 -22.47 -1.77 8.80
C THR A 123 -21.04 -2.07 8.36
N VAL A 124 -20.86 -2.42 7.08
CA VAL A 124 -19.56 -2.62 6.44
C VAL A 124 -19.54 -1.85 5.13
N TYR A 125 -18.45 -1.14 4.88
CA TYR A 125 -18.18 -0.48 3.61
C TYR A 125 -16.71 -0.63 3.26
N LYS A 126 -16.41 -1.40 2.22
CA LYS A 126 -15.05 -1.69 1.78
C LYS A 126 -14.95 -1.49 0.28
N ASN A 127 -14.22 -0.46 -0.15
CA ASN A 127 -14.07 -0.05 -1.55
C ASN A 127 -13.62 -1.18 -2.50
N ALA A 128 -13.77 -1.00 -3.81
CA ALA A 128 -13.12 -1.87 -4.78
C ALA A 128 -11.58 -1.80 -4.66
N GLY A 129 -10.88 -2.83 -5.12
CA GLY A 129 -9.42 -2.88 -5.19
C GLY A 129 -8.95 -3.25 -6.59
N PHE A 130 -7.81 -2.68 -6.98
CA PHE A 130 -7.36 -2.63 -8.37
C PHE A 130 -6.00 -3.30 -8.59
N LEU A 131 -5.17 -3.35 -7.54
CA LEU A 131 -3.88 -4.03 -7.52
C LEU A 131 -3.87 -5.05 -6.38
N SER A 132 -3.02 -6.07 -6.52
CA SER A 132 -2.78 -7.09 -5.52
C SER A 132 -1.96 -6.54 -4.34
N GLY A 133 -2.08 -7.20 -3.19
CA GLY A 133 -1.24 -6.89 -2.03
C GLY A 133 0.24 -7.14 -2.29
N ASP A 134 0.56 -8.01 -3.26
CA ASP A 134 1.92 -8.41 -3.63
C ASP A 134 2.56 -7.57 -4.72
N TYR A 135 1.83 -6.59 -5.25
CA TYR A 135 2.32 -5.66 -6.26
C TYR A 135 3.60 -4.95 -5.81
N ASN A 136 4.68 -5.14 -6.58
CA ASN A 136 6.04 -4.70 -6.23
C ASN A 136 6.71 -3.84 -7.31
N LYS A 137 5.92 -3.35 -8.28
CA LYS A 137 6.43 -2.49 -9.34
C LYS A 137 6.44 -1.02 -8.91
N PRO A 138 7.48 -0.24 -9.23
CA PRO A 138 7.51 1.18 -8.95
C PRO A 138 6.35 1.91 -9.61
N THR A 139 5.57 2.64 -8.83
CA THR A 139 4.35 3.28 -9.32
C THR A 139 4.24 4.72 -8.86
N LEU A 140 4.20 5.64 -9.82
CA LEU A 140 3.80 7.02 -9.59
C LEU A 140 2.30 7.14 -9.85
N THR A 141 1.59 7.79 -8.92
CA THR A 141 0.14 8.01 -9.00
C THR A 141 -0.13 9.51 -9.02
N ILE A 142 -1.10 9.94 -9.81
CA ILE A 142 -1.43 11.36 -10.00
C ILE A 142 -2.74 11.70 -9.29
N ALA A 143 -2.75 12.79 -8.52
CA ALA A 143 -3.92 13.29 -7.80
C ALA A 143 -4.62 12.21 -6.97
N ASP A 144 -5.93 12.01 -7.18
CA ASP A 144 -6.77 11.06 -6.44
C ASP A 144 -6.49 9.59 -6.74
N ILE A 145 -5.72 9.28 -7.78
CA ILE A 145 -5.43 7.90 -8.16
C ILE A 145 -4.72 7.15 -7.02
N SER A 146 -3.86 7.82 -6.24
CA SER A 146 -3.15 7.23 -5.11
C SER A 146 -4.07 6.57 -4.10
N ASP A 147 -5.14 7.27 -3.73
CA ASP A 147 -6.13 6.76 -2.79
C ASP A 147 -6.98 5.66 -3.44
N ARG A 148 -7.46 5.89 -4.67
CA ARG A 148 -8.34 4.93 -5.36
C ARG A 148 -7.68 3.57 -5.54
N VAL A 149 -6.42 3.51 -5.98
CA VAL A 149 -5.70 2.23 -6.13
C VAL A 149 -5.10 1.75 -4.82
N GLY A 150 -4.76 2.67 -3.91
CA GLY A 150 -4.04 2.37 -2.68
C GLY A 150 -4.88 1.81 -1.54
N ARG A 151 -6.20 2.06 -1.51
CA ARG A 151 -7.06 1.67 -0.37
C ARG A 151 -6.99 0.18 -0.02
N ARG A 152 -7.05 -0.71 -1.01
CA ARG A 152 -7.00 -2.17 -0.79
C ARG A 152 -5.60 -2.74 -0.66
N ILE A 153 -4.59 -1.94 -0.97
CA ILE A 153 -3.18 -2.23 -0.64
C ILE A 153 -2.90 -1.80 0.81
N GLY A 154 -3.65 -0.82 1.33
CA GLY A 154 -3.39 -0.18 2.61
C GLY A 154 -2.33 0.91 2.52
N LEU A 155 -2.31 1.69 1.43
CA LEU A 155 -1.38 2.82 1.34
C LEU A 155 -1.73 3.92 2.34
N LYS A 156 -0.73 4.54 2.94
CA LYS A 156 -0.86 5.80 3.69
C LYS A 156 -1.08 7.02 2.79
N LEU A 157 -0.97 6.85 1.47
CA LEU A 157 -1.30 7.83 0.43
C LEU A 157 -2.83 7.96 0.29
N ASP A 158 -3.50 8.26 1.39
CA ASP A 158 -4.95 8.24 1.54
C ASP A 158 -5.60 9.59 1.21
N TRP A 159 -6.92 9.58 1.02
CA TRP A 159 -7.68 10.80 0.77
C TRP A 159 -7.84 11.63 2.05
N TYR A 160 -6.98 12.64 2.25
CA TYR A 160 -7.28 13.69 3.22
C TYR A 160 -8.27 14.68 2.64
N CYS A 161 -7.98 15.17 1.43
CA CYS A 161 -8.80 16.14 0.74
C CYS A 161 -8.46 16.19 -0.75
N LEU A 162 -9.49 16.28 -1.58
CA LEU A 162 -9.36 16.70 -2.96
C LEU A 162 -9.50 18.22 -3.02
N CYS A 163 -8.43 18.92 -2.68
CA CYS A 163 -8.40 20.37 -2.62
C CYS A 163 -6.98 20.95 -2.75
N LEU A 164 -6.07 20.21 -3.39
CA LEU A 164 -4.74 20.74 -3.69
C LEU A 164 -4.81 21.66 -4.90
N ASP A 165 -4.31 22.88 -4.72
CA ASP A 165 -4.22 23.91 -5.75
C ASP A 165 -2.80 23.98 -6.38
N ALA A 166 -2.41 25.12 -6.95
CA ALA A 166 -1.31 25.18 -7.91
C ALA A 166 0.12 25.21 -7.33
N HIS A 167 0.27 25.40 -6.01
CA HIS A 167 1.57 25.65 -5.38
C HIS A 167 1.93 24.58 -4.35
N ALA A 168 3.19 24.16 -4.37
CA ALA A 168 3.82 23.38 -3.31
C ALA A 168 4.48 24.32 -2.29
N TYR A 169 4.56 23.87 -1.05
CA TYR A 169 5.28 24.55 0.05
C TYR A 169 5.73 23.50 1.07
N ASN A 170 6.50 23.90 2.09
CA ASN A 170 7.16 22.95 3.01
C ASN A 170 7.96 21.88 2.26
N ILE A 171 8.74 22.31 1.26
CA ILE A 171 9.45 21.44 0.33
C ILE A 171 10.80 21.02 0.93
N ASP A 172 11.07 19.71 0.97
CA ASP A 172 12.41 19.20 1.19
C ASP A 172 13.25 19.34 -0.09
N LYS A 173 13.87 20.51 -0.25
CA LYS A 173 14.77 20.81 -1.39
C LYS A 173 16.00 19.88 -1.44
N SER A 174 16.29 19.16 -0.36
CA SER A 174 17.39 18.18 -0.33
C SER A 174 17.00 16.86 -0.99
N HIS A 175 15.72 16.62 -1.24
CA HIS A 175 15.23 15.40 -1.86
C HIS A 175 15.79 15.23 -3.29
N SER A 176 16.04 13.99 -3.71
CA SER A 176 16.72 13.71 -4.99
C SER A 176 15.94 14.22 -6.21
N ILE A 177 14.61 14.31 -6.13
CA ILE A 177 13.78 14.77 -7.25
C ILE A 177 14.05 16.22 -7.66
N PHE A 178 14.61 17.03 -6.75
CA PHE A 178 14.99 18.42 -7.03
C PHE A 178 16.47 18.55 -7.41
N LYS A 179 17.23 17.45 -7.40
CA LYS A 179 18.67 17.43 -7.67
C LYS A 179 19.02 16.82 -9.02
N GLY A 180 18.29 15.80 -9.45
CA GLY A 180 18.55 15.14 -10.72
C GLY A 180 17.83 13.80 -10.89
N PRO A 181 18.09 13.09 -11.99
CA PRO A 181 19.21 13.29 -12.93
C PRO A 181 19.06 14.49 -13.88
N PHE A 182 17.84 15.00 -14.08
CA PHE A 182 17.59 16.16 -14.92
C PHE A 182 17.69 17.44 -14.08
N LYS A 183 18.57 18.34 -14.50
CA LYS A 183 18.85 19.58 -13.77
C LYS A 183 17.60 20.46 -13.71
N VAL A 184 17.20 20.82 -12.50
CA VAL A 184 16.14 21.80 -12.22
C VAL A 184 16.65 22.84 -11.25
N THR A 185 16.25 24.09 -11.45
CA THR A 185 16.40 25.17 -10.46
C THR A 185 14.99 25.59 -10.12
N LEU A 186 14.58 25.44 -8.86
CA LEU A 186 13.26 25.85 -8.42
C LEU A 186 13.19 27.36 -8.26
N THR A 187 12.19 27.98 -8.86
CA THR A 187 11.81 29.36 -8.56
C THR A 187 10.86 29.34 -7.37
N MET A 188 11.34 29.88 -6.25
CA MET A 188 10.57 30.00 -5.01
C MET A 188 10.08 31.43 -4.86
N GLU A 189 8.80 31.59 -4.54
CA GLU A 189 8.16 32.88 -4.32
C GLU A 189 7.71 32.99 -2.87
N GLU A 190 7.91 34.15 -2.25
CA GLU A 190 7.32 34.42 -0.94
C GLU A 190 5.86 34.82 -1.12
N LEU A 191 4.94 33.96 -0.68
CA LEU A 191 3.50 34.17 -0.81
C LEU A 191 2.82 34.12 0.56
N PRO A 192 1.64 34.76 0.72
CA PRO A 192 0.84 34.62 1.92
C PRO A 192 0.47 33.16 2.17
N THR A 193 0.59 32.72 3.43
CA THR A 193 0.12 31.39 3.84
C THR A 193 -1.38 31.28 3.58
N PRO A 194 -1.87 30.15 3.02
CA PRO A 194 -3.30 30.01 2.72
C PRO A 194 -4.15 30.23 3.97
N LYS A 195 -5.23 31.00 3.84
CA LYS A 195 -6.13 31.32 4.97
C LYS A 195 -6.57 30.07 5.73
N ASN A 196 -6.96 29.03 5.00
CA ASN A 196 -7.40 27.77 5.62
C ASN A 196 -6.29 27.09 6.42
N ALA A 197 -5.02 27.20 6.00
CA ALA A 197 -3.89 26.66 6.74
C ALA A 197 -3.67 27.45 8.05
N LEU A 198 -3.83 28.78 8.04
CA LEU A 198 -3.75 29.63 9.25
C LEU A 198 -4.86 29.31 10.27
N GLU A 199 -6.04 28.86 9.83
CA GLU A 199 -7.12 28.44 10.74
C GLU A 199 -6.76 27.24 11.62
N PHE A 200 -5.72 26.47 11.23
CA PHE A 200 -5.19 25.38 12.05
C PHE A 200 -4.26 25.86 13.17
N GLN A 201 -3.89 27.14 13.26
CA GLN A 201 -2.95 27.66 14.27
C GLN A 201 -3.30 27.22 15.70
N LYS A 202 -4.59 27.18 16.04
CA LYS A 202 -5.07 26.74 17.37
C LYS A 202 -4.68 25.31 17.76
N TYR A 203 -4.25 24.49 16.79
CA TYR A 203 -3.82 23.11 16.99
C TYR A 203 -2.29 22.96 16.99
N TYR A 204 -1.55 23.96 16.51
CA TYR A 204 -0.08 23.94 16.48
C TYR A 204 0.49 24.72 17.65
N LYS A 205 1.51 24.15 18.30
CA LYS A 205 2.30 24.86 19.31
C LYS A 205 3.19 25.93 18.68
N GLU A 206 3.73 25.62 17.51
CA GLU A 206 4.55 26.54 16.72
C GLU A 206 3.65 27.50 15.94
N ILE A 207 4.13 28.73 15.76
CA ILE A 207 3.42 29.75 15.00
C ILE A 207 3.53 29.38 13.51
N ILE A 208 2.39 29.23 12.85
CA ILE A 208 2.29 29.13 11.39
C ILE A 208 2.65 30.52 10.84
N PRO A 209 3.71 30.64 10.02
CA PRO A 209 4.16 31.94 9.54
C PRO A 209 3.10 32.56 8.61
N PRO A 210 2.97 33.90 8.58
CA PRO A 210 2.01 34.59 7.72
C PRO A 210 2.36 34.51 6.24
N THR A 211 3.63 34.28 5.90
CA THR A 211 4.15 34.05 4.54
C THR A 211 4.97 32.77 4.51
N GLN A 212 5.04 32.13 3.34
CA GLN A 212 5.87 30.95 3.10
C GLN A 212 6.49 30.99 1.71
N GLN A 213 7.64 30.33 1.59
CA GLN A 213 8.27 30.08 0.30
C GLN A 213 7.50 28.99 -0.43
N MET A 214 6.94 29.32 -1.59
CA MET A 214 6.12 28.44 -2.40
C MET A 214 6.73 28.24 -3.78
N TRP A 215 6.54 27.05 -4.33
CA TRP A 215 6.92 26.70 -5.70
C TRP A 215 5.66 26.49 -6.54
N ARG A 216 5.56 27.17 -7.67
CA ARG A 216 4.44 27.00 -8.59
C ARG A 216 4.61 25.75 -9.44
N VAL A 217 3.76 24.75 -9.22
CA VAL A 217 3.84 23.45 -9.91
C VAL A 217 3.02 23.47 -11.19
N GLN A 218 1.84 24.09 -11.15
CA GLN A 218 0.93 24.19 -12.30
C GLN A 218 0.51 25.63 -12.58
N THR A 219 0.27 25.93 -13.86
CA THR A 219 -0.11 27.27 -14.33
C THR A 219 -1.57 27.58 -14.03
N GLN A 220 -2.43 26.55 -14.01
CA GLN A 220 -3.84 26.61 -13.63
C GLN A 220 -4.07 25.81 -12.35
N GLY A 221 -4.97 26.28 -11.49
CA GLY A 221 -5.45 25.57 -10.31
C GLY A 221 -6.97 25.73 -10.17
N TYR A 222 -7.61 24.90 -9.36
CA TYR A 222 -9.06 24.95 -9.21
C TYR A 222 -9.54 26.26 -8.57
N MET A 223 -8.66 26.95 -7.83
CA MET A 223 -8.95 28.28 -7.27
C MET A 223 -8.89 29.40 -8.32
N THR A 224 -8.15 29.20 -9.42
CA THR A 224 -7.95 30.22 -10.47
C THR A 224 -8.74 29.91 -11.74
N THR A 225 -9.09 28.65 -11.96
CA THR A 225 -9.70 28.16 -13.19
C THR A 225 -10.88 27.25 -12.80
N PRO A 226 -12.12 27.74 -12.95
CA PRO A 226 -13.32 26.94 -12.70
C PRO A 226 -13.27 25.61 -13.46
N ASP A 227 -13.83 24.57 -12.86
CA ASP A 227 -13.93 23.22 -13.41
C ASP A 227 -12.60 22.53 -13.78
N PHE A 228 -11.43 23.13 -13.46
CA PHE A 228 -10.14 22.47 -13.64
C PHE A 228 -9.97 21.30 -12.67
N ARG A 229 -9.32 20.22 -13.11
CA ARG A 229 -9.07 19.05 -12.26
C ARG A 229 -8.37 19.45 -10.96
N VAL A 230 -8.96 19.02 -9.84
CA VAL A 230 -8.45 19.30 -8.49
C VAL A 230 -7.42 18.27 -8.07
N GLY A 231 -6.32 18.70 -7.45
CA GLY A 231 -5.33 17.79 -6.89
C GLY A 231 -5.75 17.22 -5.53
N MET A 232 -5.05 16.20 -5.07
CA MET A 232 -5.29 15.57 -3.76
C MET A 232 -4.12 15.83 -2.81
N VAL A 233 -4.41 16.02 -1.52
CA VAL A 233 -3.43 15.91 -0.43
C VAL A 233 -3.73 14.71 0.45
N CYS A 234 -2.67 14.10 0.99
CA CYS A 234 -2.73 12.98 1.93
C CYS A 234 -2.60 13.42 3.40
N ARG A 235 -3.05 12.56 4.32
CA ARG A 235 -3.02 12.87 5.75
C ARG A 235 -1.59 12.78 6.29
N PRO A 236 -1.14 13.76 7.09
CA PRO A 236 0.22 13.74 7.63
C PRO A 236 0.39 12.85 8.86
N TRP A 237 -0.68 12.64 9.63
CA TRP A 237 -0.56 12.00 10.94
C TRP A 237 -0.39 10.48 10.84
N GLY A 238 0.69 9.97 11.44
CA GLY A 238 1.13 8.58 11.29
C GLY A 238 1.73 8.26 9.92
N PHE A 239 1.90 9.24 9.04
CA PHE A 239 2.45 9.00 7.71
C PHE A 239 3.86 8.42 7.82
N THR A 240 4.74 9.10 8.58
CA THR A 240 6.16 8.74 8.74
C THR A 240 6.46 7.79 9.92
N ASP A 241 5.44 7.12 10.48
CA ASP A 241 5.64 6.13 11.55
C ASP A 241 6.17 4.76 11.06
N SER A 242 6.54 4.66 9.77
CA SER A 242 7.14 3.47 9.17
C SER A 242 8.35 3.82 8.29
N PRO A 243 9.37 2.96 8.22
CA PRO A 243 10.64 3.26 7.55
C PRO A 243 10.54 3.36 6.02
N ASP A 244 9.43 2.92 5.43
CA ASP A 244 9.16 2.90 4.00
C ASP A 244 8.38 4.13 3.52
N THR A 245 8.38 5.23 4.28
CA THR A 245 7.61 6.44 3.95
C THR A 245 8.45 7.70 3.95
N GLU A 246 8.08 8.65 3.10
CA GLU A 246 8.72 9.96 2.99
C GLU A 246 7.70 11.05 2.69
N VAL A 247 7.83 12.18 3.37
CA VAL A 247 7.12 13.42 3.04
C VAL A 247 8.10 14.33 2.30
N ILE A 248 7.74 14.75 1.09
CA ILE A 248 8.63 15.53 0.23
C ILE A 248 8.15 16.98 0.14
N SER A 249 6.84 17.20 0.05
CA SER A 249 6.28 18.54 0.14
C SER A 249 4.85 18.53 0.65
N GLY A 250 4.44 19.64 1.24
CA GLY A 250 3.04 20.02 1.33
C GLY A 250 2.56 20.75 0.07
N GLY A 251 1.31 21.21 0.09
CA GLY A 251 0.80 22.11 -0.94
C GLY A 251 -0.40 22.95 -0.49
N VAL A 252 -0.64 24.04 -1.23
CA VAL A 252 -1.74 24.97 -0.96
C VAL A 252 -3.06 24.22 -1.07
N SER A 253 -3.78 24.11 0.04
CA SER A 253 -5.03 23.38 0.13
C SER A 253 -5.95 23.93 1.23
N LEU A 254 -7.11 23.31 1.40
CA LEU A 254 -8.04 23.62 2.51
C LEU A 254 -7.62 22.96 3.84
N LYS A 255 -6.43 22.35 3.91
CA LYS A 255 -5.97 21.54 5.03
C LYS A 255 -4.78 22.17 5.75
N SER A 256 -4.32 21.49 6.79
CA SER A 256 -3.20 21.90 7.62
C SER A 256 -1.90 22.07 6.81
N PRO A 257 -0.94 22.88 7.31
CA PRO A 257 0.33 23.13 6.62
C PRO A 257 1.16 21.89 6.23
N ASP A 258 1.00 20.82 6.99
CA ASP A 258 1.68 19.53 6.83
C ASP A 258 0.93 18.56 5.89
N ALA A 259 -0.23 18.93 5.35
CA ALA A 259 -0.95 18.10 4.38
C ALA A 259 -0.07 17.79 3.16
N ILE A 260 0.08 16.50 2.86
CA ILE A 260 1.13 16.00 1.96
C ILE A 260 0.67 16.12 0.51
N ALA A 261 1.40 16.87 -0.31
CA ALA A 261 1.16 16.98 -1.76
C ALA A 261 2.11 16.09 -2.57
N LEU A 262 3.36 15.91 -2.10
CA LEU A 262 4.33 14.98 -2.66
C LEU A 262 4.83 14.07 -1.53
N GLY A 263 4.70 12.75 -1.72
CA GLY A 263 5.14 11.78 -0.73
C GLY A 263 5.28 10.38 -1.30
N ARG A 264 5.91 9.49 -0.52
CA ARG A 264 6.16 8.11 -0.90
C ARG A 264 5.70 7.15 0.19
N HIS A 265 5.17 5.99 -0.22
CA HIS A 265 4.95 4.84 0.64
C HIS A 265 5.30 3.54 -0.10
N GLY A 266 6.31 2.82 0.38
CA GLY A 266 6.87 1.67 -0.32
C GLY A 266 7.31 2.04 -1.75
N ASN A 267 6.90 1.23 -2.72
CA ASN A 267 7.09 1.42 -4.15
C ASN A 267 6.12 2.42 -4.80
N PHE A 268 5.30 3.15 -4.01
CA PHE A 268 4.34 4.12 -4.53
C PHE A 268 4.75 5.57 -4.26
N PHE A 269 4.69 6.40 -5.30
CA PHE A 269 4.87 7.85 -5.23
C PHE A 269 3.52 8.55 -5.45
N HIS A 270 3.17 9.47 -4.56
CA HIS A 270 2.03 10.37 -4.72
C HIS A 270 2.49 11.69 -5.33
N TRP A 271 2.08 11.94 -6.57
CA TRP A 271 2.13 13.25 -7.20
C TRP A 271 0.74 13.88 -7.07
N GLY A 272 0.48 14.62 -5.99
CA GLY A 272 -0.86 15.12 -5.67
C GLY A 272 -1.40 16.15 -6.65
N PHE A 273 -0.51 16.86 -7.35
CA PHE A 273 -0.89 17.90 -8.33
C PHE A 273 -1.61 17.28 -9.53
N ALA A 274 -2.65 17.98 -10.00
CA ALA A 274 -3.59 17.42 -10.95
C ALA A 274 -3.27 17.76 -12.40
N ALA A 275 -2.51 18.81 -12.69
CA ALA A 275 -2.30 19.28 -14.06
C ALA A 275 -1.64 18.25 -14.99
N SER A 276 -2.08 18.22 -16.25
CA SER A 276 -1.30 17.60 -17.34
C SER A 276 -0.09 18.47 -17.69
N PRO A 277 0.91 17.96 -18.44
CA PRO A 277 2.09 18.74 -18.78
C PRO A 277 1.80 20.02 -19.56
N ASP A 278 0.68 20.12 -20.26
CA ASP A 278 0.24 21.37 -20.92
C ASP A 278 0.03 22.52 -19.92
N TYR A 279 -0.26 22.19 -18.66
CA TYR A 279 -0.51 23.14 -17.58
C TYR A 279 0.52 23.03 -16.44
N MET A 280 1.61 22.27 -16.60
CA MET A 280 2.74 22.27 -15.67
C MET A 280 3.69 23.43 -15.98
N THR A 281 4.34 23.98 -14.95
CA THR A 281 5.50 24.86 -15.18
C THR A 281 6.67 24.06 -15.78
N GLU A 282 7.61 24.73 -16.44
CA GLU A 282 8.78 24.05 -17.02
C GLU A 282 9.61 23.32 -15.95
N GLU A 283 9.71 23.90 -14.75
CA GLU A 283 10.37 23.27 -13.60
C GLU A 283 9.64 22.02 -13.15
N ALA A 284 8.30 22.05 -13.07
CA ALA A 284 7.48 20.91 -12.66
C ALA A 284 7.59 19.73 -13.63
N LYS A 285 7.68 20.00 -14.93
CA LYS A 285 7.94 18.97 -15.96
C LYS A 285 9.25 18.21 -15.67
N VAL A 286 10.31 18.92 -15.29
CA VAL A 286 11.61 18.33 -14.94
C VAL A 286 11.52 17.56 -13.63
N VAL A 287 10.90 18.12 -12.59
CA VAL A 287 10.74 17.45 -11.28
C VAL A 287 9.88 16.19 -11.42
N PHE A 288 8.84 16.21 -12.25
CA PHE A 288 8.02 15.03 -12.54
C PHE A 288 8.86 13.92 -13.17
N ALA A 289 9.70 14.23 -14.15
CA ALA A 289 10.62 13.26 -14.74
C ALA A 289 11.65 12.74 -13.71
N ASN A 290 12.17 13.61 -12.83
CA ASN A 290 13.04 13.17 -11.74
C ASN A 290 12.31 12.27 -10.72
N ALA A 291 11.02 12.49 -10.47
CA ALA A 291 10.19 11.63 -9.63
C ALA A 291 10.00 10.23 -10.24
N VAL A 292 9.81 10.15 -11.56
CA VAL A 292 9.78 8.87 -12.31
C VAL A 292 11.12 8.14 -12.17
N HIS A 293 12.25 8.81 -12.39
CA HIS A 293 13.57 8.21 -12.17
C HIS A 293 13.79 7.80 -10.71
N TYR A 294 13.33 8.61 -9.76
CA TYR A 294 13.46 8.34 -8.34
C TYR A 294 12.76 7.05 -7.94
N ILE A 295 11.49 6.90 -8.30
CA ILE A 295 10.70 5.74 -7.88
C ILE A 295 11.18 4.45 -8.56
N ALA A 296 11.73 4.52 -9.78
CA ALA A 296 12.32 3.38 -10.50
C ALA A 296 13.32 2.56 -9.68
N LYS A 297 14.03 3.21 -8.75
CA LYS A 297 15.04 2.59 -7.88
C LYS A 297 14.45 1.62 -6.86
N LEU A 298 13.13 1.64 -6.66
CA LEU A 298 12.42 0.82 -5.69
C LEU A 298 11.77 -0.42 -6.32
N ASN A 299 12.27 -0.87 -7.47
CA ASN A 299 11.76 -2.07 -8.11
C ASN A 299 11.94 -3.30 -7.21
N GLY A 300 10.86 -4.04 -6.97
CA GLY A 300 10.83 -5.18 -6.07
C GLY A 300 10.54 -4.83 -4.60
N GLU A 301 10.60 -3.55 -4.23
CA GLU A 301 10.18 -3.11 -2.89
C GLU A 301 8.65 -3.24 -2.73
N LYS A 302 8.20 -3.43 -1.49
CA LYS A 302 6.79 -3.54 -1.14
C LYS A 302 6.46 -2.61 0.01
N VAL A 303 5.17 -2.35 0.18
CA VAL A 303 4.60 -1.67 1.35
C VAL A 303 4.75 -2.55 2.59
N ILE A 304 5.31 -1.99 3.65
CA ILE A 304 5.52 -2.67 4.95
C ILE A 304 4.32 -2.43 5.87
N ALA A 305 4.04 -1.18 6.22
CA ALA A 305 2.99 -0.82 7.18
C ALA A 305 1.69 -0.47 6.46
N ARG A 306 0.64 -1.28 6.62
CA ARG A 306 -0.59 -1.14 5.83
C ARG A 306 -1.71 -0.46 6.60
N LYS A 307 -2.18 0.67 6.08
CA LYS A 307 -3.32 1.43 6.59
C LYS A 307 -4.64 0.93 5.98
N TYR A 308 -5.12 -0.24 6.41
CA TYR A 308 -6.37 -0.83 5.91
C TYR A 308 -7.66 -0.19 6.42
N ASP A 309 -7.56 0.65 7.44
CA ASP A 309 -8.69 1.44 7.92
C ASP A 309 -8.22 2.88 7.99
N ASP A 310 -8.79 3.63 7.04
CA ASP A 310 -8.48 5.01 6.73
C ASP A 310 -9.20 5.98 7.66
N ARG A 311 -10.03 5.49 8.59
CA ARG A 311 -10.73 6.30 9.61
C ARG A 311 -10.04 6.22 10.97
N LYS A 312 -8.97 5.44 11.10
CA LYS A 312 -8.19 5.33 12.34
C LYS A 312 -7.50 6.65 12.66
N SER A 313 -7.75 7.14 13.87
CA SER A 313 -6.99 8.25 14.43
C SER A 313 -5.67 7.76 15.03
N THR A 314 -4.64 8.57 14.84
CA THR A 314 -3.34 8.43 15.52
C THR A 314 -3.35 9.24 16.82
N ARG A 315 -2.39 9.01 17.73
CA ARG A 315 -2.27 9.84 18.95
C ARG A 315 -2.11 11.31 18.58
N ASN A 316 -1.26 11.58 17.58
CA ASN A 316 -1.06 12.92 17.05
C ASN A 316 -2.39 13.49 16.53
N GLU A 317 -3.09 12.79 15.64
CA GLU A 317 -4.38 13.25 15.12
C GLU A 317 -5.40 13.51 16.23
N MET A 318 -5.44 12.68 17.28
CA MET A 318 -6.32 12.90 18.43
C MET A 318 -6.03 14.21 19.16
N PHE A 319 -4.76 14.55 19.39
CA PHE A 319 -4.39 15.85 19.93
C PHE A 319 -4.64 17.00 18.95
N PHE A 320 -4.48 16.79 17.65
CA PHE A 320 -4.63 17.87 16.66
C PHE A 320 -6.09 18.13 16.26
N VAL A 321 -6.95 17.11 16.25
CA VAL A 321 -8.32 17.19 15.71
C VAL A 321 -9.39 17.16 16.80
N TYR A 322 -9.15 16.46 17.92
CA TYR A 322 -10.20 16.17 18.89
C TYR A 322 -9.99 16.77 20.28
N SER A 323 -8.80 17.26 20.63
CA SER A 323 -8.64 18.02 21.87
C SER A 323 -9.31 19.39 21.74
N ARG A 324 -10.62 19.42 22.00
CA ARG A 324 -11.47 20.62 21.98
C ARG A 324 -11.16 21.58 23.13
N SER A 325 -10.25 21.23 24.05
CA SER A 325 -9.68 22.14 25.04
C SER A 325 -8.26 21.75 25.50
N PRO A 326 -7.45 22.73 25.95
CA PRO A 326 -6.18 22.48 26.63
C PRO A 326 -6.30 21.67 27.94
N LYS A 327 -7.49 21.66 28.58
CA LYS A 327 -7.74 20.89 29.81
C LYS A 327 -7.88 19.39 29.54
N ASP A 328 -8.52 19.00 28.44
CA ASP A 328 -8.63 17.60 28.02
C ASP A 328 -7.26 17.04 27.60
N SER A 329 -6.42 17.89 26.99
CA SER A 329 -5.03 17.55 26.62
C SER A 329 -4.12 17.28 27.83
N ALA A 330 -4.34 17.98 28.94
CA ALA A 330 -3.57 17.81 30.18
C ALA A 330 -4.02 16.57 30.98
N LEU A 331 -5.34 16.31 31.07
CA LEU A 331 -5.87 15.10 31.73
C LEU A 331 -5.52 13.79 30.99
N MET A 332 -5.30 13.85 29.68
CA MET A 332 -4.89 12.69 28.86
C MET A 332 -3.38 12.40 28.93
N SER A 333 -2.56 13.23 29.56
CA SER A 333 -1.10 13.07 29.56
C SER A 333 -0.62 11.78 30.23
N GLU A 334 -1.22 11.39 31.36
CA GLU A 334 -0.88 10.15 32.09
C GLU A 334 -1.28 8.88 31.32
N ASN A 335 -2.39 8.93 30.59
CA ASN A 335 -2.91 7.78 29.85
C ASN A 335 -2.39 7.70 28.40
N LEU A 336 -1.75 8.76 27.91
CA LEU A 336 -1.23 8.83 26.54
C LEU A 336 -0.34 7.62 26.16
N PRO A 337 0.61 7.17 27.01
CA PRO A 337 1.43 6.02 26.69
C PRO A 337 0.63 4.73 26.48
N TYR A 338 -0.59 4.66 27.03
CA TYR A 338 -1.45 3.48 27.03
C TYR A 338 -2.63 3.57 26.05
N LEU A 339 -2.69 4.61 25.22
CA LEU A 339 -3.75 4.69 24.21
C LEU A 339 -3.63 3.59 23.16
N TYR A 340 -4.77 3.00 22.80
CA TYR A 340 -4.90 2.00 21.76
C TYR A 340 -6.14 2.29 20.91
N MET A 341 -6.16 1.73 19.71
CA MET A 341 -7.28 1.86 18.78
C MET A 341 -8.61 1.39 19.39
N ASP A 342 -9.63 2.22 19.26
CA ASP A 342 -11.02 1.88 19.56
C ASP A 342 -11.91 2.05 18.34
N LYS A 343 -12.22 0.92 17.68
CA LYS A 343 -13.11 0.87 16.51
C LYS A 343 -14.54 1.32 16.82
N GLY A 344 -14.94 1.35 18.10
CA GLY A 344 -16.28 1.76 18.54
C GLY A 344 -16.41 3.25 18.87
N SER A 345 -15.31 4.00 18.97
CA SER A 345 -15.34 5.40 19.39
C SER A 345 -15.20 6.37 18.21
N ARG A 346 -15.86 7.54 18.33
CA ARG A 346 -15.72 8.65 17.36
C ARG A 346 -14.31 9.26 17.34
N ALA A 347 -13.59 9.13 18.46
CA ALA A 347 -12.20 9.54 18.64
C ALA A 347 -11.21 8.51 18.07
N GLY A 348 -11.65 7.27 17.84
CA GLY A 348 -10.78 6.20 17.35
C GLY A 348 -9.76 5.66 18.36
N LEU A 349 -9.65 6.20 19.59
CA LEU A 349 -8.70 5.76 20.62
C LEU A 349 -9.36 5.60 22.00
N LYS A 350 -8.88 4.62 22.79
CA LYS A 350 -9.20 4.41 24.21
C LYS A 350 -7.96 4.02 25.00
N VAL A 351 -8.04 3.99 26.33
CA VAL A 351 -6.99 3.42 27.18
C VAL A 351 -6.98 1.89 27.02
N ASP A 352 -5.80 1.33 26.78
CA ASP A 352 -5.56 -0.10 26.89
C ASP A 352 -5.26 -0.45 28.34
N GLU A 353 -6.27 -0.98 29.03
CA GLU A 353 -6.16 -1.40 30.42
C GLU A 353 -5.18 -2.58 30.62
N ASP A 354 -5.01 -3.46 29.62
CA ASP A 354 -4.01 -4.53 29.70
C ASP A 354 -2.61 -3.88 29.68
N ALA A 355 -2.32 -3.01 28.72
CA ALA A 355 -1.02 -2.31 28.64
C ALA A 355 -0.73 -1.46 29.89
N LYS A 356 -1.75 -0.77 30.41
CA LYS A 356 -1.67 0.02 31.65
C LYS A 356 -1.37 -0.85 32.86
N SER A 357 -2.03 -2.01 33.00
CA SER A 357 -1.74 -2.98 34.07
C SER A 357 -0.32 -3.54 33.99
N LEU A 358 0.21 -3.68 32.77
CA LEU A 358 1.60 -4.09 32.55
C LEU A 358 2.60 -2.95 32.82
N GLY A 359 2.16 -1.69 32.90
CA GLY A 359 3.03 -0.54 33.12
C GLY A 359 4.04 -0.31 31.98
N VAL A 360 3.72 -0.79 30.76
CA VAL A 360 4.55 -0.59 29.57
C VAL A 360 3.73 0.11 28.51
N ALA A 361 4.26 1.21 27.96
CA ALA A 361 3.62 1.97 26.90
C ALA A 361 3.36 1.10 25.66
N THR A 362 2.26 1.34 24.93
CA THR A 362 1.86 0.49 23.81
C THR A 362 2.86 0.53 22.65
N ASN A 363 3.64 1.61 22.54
CA ASN A 363 4.67 1.81 21.51
C ASN A 363 6.07 1.37 21.96
N ASN A 364 6.20 0.77 23.15
CA ASN A 364 7.44 0.18 23.63
C ASN A 364 7.40 -1.35 23.46
N HIS A 365 8.27 -1.89 22.61
CA HIS A 365 8.30 -3.33 22.28
C HIS A 365 8.56 -4.24 23.49
N LEU A 366 9.02 -3.72 24.62
CA LEU A 366 9.12 -4.46 25.88
C LEU A 366 7.74 -4.95 26.40
N ILE A 367 6.64 -4.39 25.90
CA ILE A 367 5.30 -4.91 26.19
C ILE A 367 5.14 -6.35 25.67
N LEU A 368 5.80 -6.67 24.55
CA LEU A 368 5.83 -8.01 23.97
C LEU A 368 6.64 -8.96 24.87
N ASP A 369 7.85 -8.55 25.27
CA ASP A 369 8.71 -9.34 26.17
C ASP A 369 8.00 -9.70 27.49
N LYS A 370 7.31 -8.72 28.08
CA LYS A 370 6.54 -8.93 29.31
C LYS A 370 5.37 -9.90 29.09
N ALA A 371 4.61 -9.73 28.00
CA ALA A 371 3.53 -10.66 27.67
C ALA A 371 4.03 -12.09 27.37
N ILE A 372 5.15 -12.24 26.66
CA ILE A 372 5.76 -13.55 26.40
C ILE A 372 6.18 -14.21 27.72
N SER A 373 6.82 -13.46 28.61
CA SER A 373 7.24 -13.96 29.92
C SER A 373 6.07 -14.41 30.79
N MET A 374 4.93 -13.71 30.70
CA MET A 374 3.68 -14.10 31.36
C MET A 374 3.12 -15.41 30.79
N LEU A 375 3.11 -15.56 29.45
CA LEU A 375 2.72 -16.81 28.80
C LEU A 375 3.64 -17.98 29.17
N GLU A 376 4.95 -17.76 29.21
CA GLU A 376 5.95 -18.78 29.59
C GLU A 376 5.74 -19.29 31.02
N LYS A 377 5.27 -18.42 31.93
CA LYS A 377 4.98 -18.76 33.34
C LYS A 377 3.55 -19.23 33.58
N GLY A 378 2.66 -19.11 32.60
CA GLY A 378 1.22 -19.33 32.78
C GLY A 378 0.51 -18.28 33.64
N GLU A 379 1.11 -17.10 33.83
CA GLU A 379 0.58 -16.01 34.64
C GLU A 379 -0.33 -15.12 33.79
N SER A 380 -1.63 -15.01 34.14
CA SER A 380 -2.60 -14.19 33.39
C SER A 380 -2.51 -14.41 31.87
N ALA A 381 -2.47 -15.69 31.47
CA ALA A 381 -2.22 -16.09 30.09
C ALA A 381 -3.22 -15.48 29.09
N ASP A 382 -4.44 -15.19 29.53
CA ASP A 382 -5.46 -14.50 28.76
C ASP A 382 -5.06 -13.04 28.46
N VAL A 383 -4.56 -12.29 29.45
CA VAL A 383 -4.04 -10.93 29.29
C VAL A 383 -2.85 -10.94 28.33
N ALA A 384 -1.91 -11.86 28.56
CA ALA A 384 -0.70 -11.97 27.77
C ALA A 384 -1.02 -12.27 26.29
N GLN A 385 -1.91 -13.22 26.02
CA GLN A 385 -2.35 -13.53 24.66
C GLN A 385 -3.07 -12.34 24.00
N ARG A 386 -3.95 -11.64 24.73
CA ARG A 386 -4.63 -10.44 24.21
C ARG A 386 -3.63 -9.36 23.80
N VAL A 387 -2.60 -9.13 24.60
CA VAL A 387 -1.54 -8.15 24.30
C VAL A 387 -0.77 -8.56 23.05
N LEU A 388 -0.36 -9.83 22.93
CA LEU A 388 0.36 -10.30 21.74
C LEU A 388 -0.49 -10.23 20.47
N ASP A 389 -1.77 -10.58 20.55
CA ASP A 389 -2.71 -10.45 19.42
C ASP A 389 -2.95 -8.98 19.03
N ARG A 390 -2.92 -8.09 20.01
CA ARG A 390 -3.16 -6.66 19.81
C ARG A 390 -1.97 -5.98 19.14
N TYR A 391 -0.74 -6.37 19.49
CA TYR A 391 0.47 -5.64 19.12
C TYR A 391 1.38 -6.35 18.14
N THR A 392 1.05 -7.56 17.67
CA THR A 392 1.82 -8.27 16.65
C THR A 392 0.93 -8.78 15.51
N LEU A 393 1.56 -9.12 14.39
CA LEU A 393 0.91 -9.85 13.29
C LEU A 393 1.19 -11.36 13.30
N VAL A 394 1.84 -11.88 14.34
CA VAL A 394 2.20 -13.29 14.43
C VAL A 394 1.22 -14.07 15.30
N THR A 395 1.12 -15.37 15.04
CA THR A 395 0.33 -16.32 15.82
C THR A 395 1.17 -17.56 16.09
N PHE A 396 1.34 -17.94 17.35
CA PHE A 396 2.03 -19.18 17.69
C PHE A 396 1.17 -20.04 18.61
N CYS A 397 1.34 -21.36 18.49
CA CYS A 397 0.70 -22.35 19.36
C CYS A 397 1.44 -22.54 20.70
N SER A 398 2.62 -21.94 20.87
CA SER A 398 3.42 -22.04 22.09
C SER A 398 4.10 -20.72 22.46
N PRO A 399 4.36 -20.47 23.76
CA PRO A 399 5.12 -19.31 24.22
C PRO A 399 6.52 -19.24 23.59
N LYS A 400 7.15 -20.41 23.37
CA LYS A 400 8.46 -20.52 22.71
C LYS A 400 8.47 -19.90 21.32
N GLY A 401 7.42 -20.10 20.51
CA GLY A 401 7.32 -19.50 19.18
C GLY A 401 7.38 -17.97 19.24
N TYR A 402 6.63 -17.37 20.18
CA TYR A 402 6.68 -15.93 20.40
C TYR A 402 8.06 -15.46 20.87
N ARG A 403 8.68 -16.17 21.81
CA ARG A 403 10.02 -15.87 22.32
C ARG A 403 11.07 -15.89 21.21
N ASP A 404 11.11 -16.96 20.42
CA ASP A 404 12.06 -17.12 19.33
C ASP A 404 11.91 -16.02 18.28
N TRP A 405 10.66 -15.64 17.93
CA TRP A 405 10.39 -14.54 17.01
C TRP A 405 10.80 -13.19 17.59
N TYR A 406 10.49 -12.92 18.86
CA TYR A 406 10.84 -11.66 19.51
C TYR A 406 12.37 -11.49 19.59
N GLU A 407 13.08 -12.50 20.09
CA GLU A 407 14.55 -12.45 20.21
C GLU A 407 15.22 -12.26 18.85
N LYS A 408 14.70 -12.93 17.81
CA LYS A 408 15.21 -12.79 16.44
C LYS A 408 15.02 -11.40 15.86
N ASN A 409 13.95 -10.68 16.22
CA ASN A 409 13.53 -9.47 15.53
C ASN A 409 13.57 -8.20 16.39
N LYS A 410 13.76 -8.28 17.72
CA LYS A 410 13.58 -7.14 18.65
C LYS A 410 14.42 -5.91 18.32
N ALA A 411 15.60 -6.07 17.70
CA ALA A 411 16.45 -4.98 17.25
C ALA A 411 15.90 -4.24 16.01
N ASP A 412 15.03 -4.90 15.25
CA ASP A 412 14.49 -4.46 13.97
C ASP A 412 13.02 -4.02 14.08
N LEU A 413 12.42 -4.10 15.27
CA LEU A 413 11.01 -3.75 15.48
C LEU A 413 10.79 -2.24 15.41
N PHE A 414 9.73 -1.85 14.72
CA PHE A 414 9.17 -0.49 14.78
C PHE A 414 7.68 -0.54 15.03
N PHE A 415 7.14 0.49 15.68
CA PHE A 415 5.72 0.60 16.00
C PHE A 415 5.03 1.56 15.03
N THR A 416 3.88 1.14 14.48
CA THR A 416 3.09 1.96 13.57
C THR A 416 1.65 2.10 14.06
N GLU A 417 1.20 3.33 14.28
CA GLU A 417 -0.19 3.62 14.65
C GLU A 417 -1.09 3.52 13.42
N SER A 418 -0.64 4.14 12.31
CA SER A 418 -1.36 4.12 11.04
C SER A 418 -1.47 2.71 10.46
N GLY A 419 -0.48 1.85 10.71
CA GLY A 419 -0.48 0.43 10.36
C GLY A 419 -1.35 -0.45 11.27
N GLY A 420 -2.04 0.11 12.27
CA GLY A 420 -2.97 -0.64 13.12
C GLY A 420 -2.48 -0.95 14.53
N PHE A 421 -1.51 -0.17 15.05
CA PHE A 421 -0.92 -0.35 16.39
C PHE A 421 -0.15 -1.66 16.53
N TYR A 422 0.59 -2.04 15.48
CA TYR A 422 1.44 -3.24 15.49
C TYR A 422 2.92 -2.89 15.60
N PHE A 423 3.69 -3.77 16.24
CA PHE A 423 5.12 -3.88 16.03
C PHE A 423 5.36 -4.72 14.78
N LEU A 424 6.01 -4.11 13.79
CA LEU A 424 6.41 -4.74 12.53
C LEU A 424 7.93 -4.83 12.47
N VAL A 425 8.44 -5.70 11.61
CA VAL A 425 9.88 -5.90 11.41
C VAL A 425 10.36 -5.02 10.26
N ASN A 426 11.38 -4.19 10.50
CA ASN A 426 12.04 -3.44 9.46
C ASN A 426 12.95 -4.37 8.63
N PRO A 427 12.68 -4.62 7.33
CA PRO A 427 13.55 -5.45 6.49
C PRO A 427 14.94 -4.83 6.28
N LYS A 428 15.07 -3.51 6.41
CA LYS A 428 16.27 -2.74 6.00
C LYS A 428 17.29 -2.51 7.11
N SER A 429 17.00 -2.91 8.35
CA SER A 429 17.92 -2.76 9.49
C SER A 429 19.01 -3.84 9.54
N LYS A 430 18.91 -4.90 8.74
CA LYS A 430 20.03 -5.80 8.47
C LYS A 430 20.97 -5.11 7.48
N PRO A 431 22.27 -4.95 7.80
CA PRO A 431 23.20 -4.35 6.87
C PRO A 431 23.17 -5.15 5.56
N ASN A 432 23.05 -4.44 4.43
CA ASN A 432 23.31 -4.96 3.09
C ASN A 432 24.70 -5.62 3.05
N THR A 433 24.78 -6.86 3.49
CA THR A 433 25.94 -7.74 3.43
C THR A 433 25.63 -8.87 2.47
N THR A 434 25.23 -8.50 1.26
CA THR A 434 25.69 -9.13 0.02
C THR A 434 25.11 -8.37 -1.17
N ALA A 435 25.89 -7.42 -1.66
CA ALA A 435 26.08 -7.32 -3.11
C ALA A 435 26.78 -8.62 -3.55
N GLY A 436 26.02 -9.70 -3.61
CA GLY A 436 26.45 -11.02 -4.04
C GLY A 436 25.39 -11.51 -4.98
N LYS A 437 25.79 -11.84 -6.21
CA LYS A 437 24.92 -12.44 -7.24
C LYS A 437 24.15 -13.61 -6.64
N SER A 438 22.90 -13.38 -6.24
CA SER A 438 21.98 -14.44 -5.90
C SER A 438 21.48 -15.02 -7.22
N ASN A 439 21.96 -16.22 -7.56
CA ASN A 439 21.33 -17.09 -8.56
C ASN A 439 20.02 -17.67 -7.99
N THR A 440 19.12 -16.79 -7.57
CA THR A 440 17.73 -17.11 -7.29
C THR A 440 16.91 -16.34 -8.31
N THR A 441 16.12 -17.08 -9.08
CA THR A 441 15.10 -16.56 -9.99
C THR A 441 14.45 -15.32 -9.41
N ALA A 442 14.49 -14.20 -10.14
CA ALA A 442 13.80 -12.97 -9.78
C ALA A 442 12.31 -13.29 -9.59
N GLY A 443 11.84 -13.40 -8.35
CA GLY A 443 10.46 -13.83 -8.09
C GLY A 443 10.04 -13.97 -6.62
N GLU A 444 10.90 -14.42 -5.70
CA GLU A 444 10.45 -14.76 -4.34
C GLU A 444 11.28 -14.08 -3.25
N SER A 445 10.94 -12.84 -2.91
CA SER A 445 11.21 -12.34 -1.57
C SER A 445 10.21 -13.01 -0.62
N ASN A 446 10.62 -14.05 0.12
CA ASN A 446 9.76 -14.66 1.13
C ASN A 446 9.26 -13.57 2.10
N PRO A 447 7.93 -13.43 2.30
CA PRO A 447 7.39 -12.39 3.17
C PRO A 447 7.91 -12.58 4.60
N ILE A 448 8.30 -11.48 5.25
CA ILE A 448 8.77 -11.52 6.63
C ILE A 448 7.58 -11.88 7.52
N TYR A 449 7.67 -13.02 8.21
CA TYR A 449 6.67 -13.40 9.19
C TYR A 449 6.60 -12.35 10.30
N GLY A 450 5.42 -11.74 10.48
CA GLY A 450 5.23 -10.55 11.30
C GLY A 450 4.95 -9.26 10.52
N ASN A 451 4.97 -9.29 9.18
CA ASN A 451 4.56 -8.18 8.31
C ASN A 451 3.37 -8.53 7.39
N ASP A 452 2.84 -9.76 7.45
CA ASP A 452 1.73 -10.22 6.61
C ASP A 452 0.39 -10.12 7.36
N TYR A 453 -0.37 -9.09 7.04
CA TYR A 453 -1.71 -8.84 7.59
C TYR A 453 -2.73 -9.89 7.17
N SER A 454 -2.64 -10.40 5.94
CA SER A 454 -3.56 -11.42 5.44
C SER A 454 -3.33 -12.74 6.16
N LEU A 455 -2.07 -13.13 6.33
CA LEU A 455 -1.72 -14.34 7.07
C LEU A 455 -2.15 -14.24 8.54
N MET A 456 -1.95 -13.10 9.18
CA MET A 456 -2.46 -12.84 10.54
C MET A 456 -3.97 -13.08 10.65
N GLN A 457 -4.76 -12.56 9.69
CA GLN A 457 -6.21 -12.76 9.68
C GLN A 457 -6.58 -14.23 9.48
N ILE A 458 -5.87 -14.94 8.60
CA ILE A 458 -6.05 -16.37 8.32
C ILE A 458 -5.75 -17.22 9.56
N GLU A 459 -4.59 -17.03 10.19
CA GLU A 459 -4.17 -17.79 11.36
C GLU A 459 -5.10 -17.56 12.56
N ARG A 460 -5.53 -16.32 12.79
CA ARG A 460 -6.48 -16.00 13.86
C ARG A 460 -7.87 -16.56 13.60
N ALA A 461 -8.33 -16.51 12.36
CA ALA A 461 -9.58 -17.16 11.98
C ALA A 461 -9.51 -18.66 12.26
N ALA A 462 -8.42 -19.32 11.86
CA ALA A 462 -8.21 -20.74 12.11
C ALA A 462 -8.14 -21.10 13.61
N ARG A 463 -7.48 -20.27 14.42
CA ARG A 463 -7.40 -20.47 15.88
C ARG A 463 -8.79 -20.48 16.52
N GLY A 464 -9.73 -19.69 16.00
CA GLY A 464 -11.13 -19.66 16.44
C GLY A 464 -11.97 -20.86 16.00
N VAL A 465 -11.48 -21.68 15.07
CA VAL A 465 -12.18 -22.88 14.59
C VAL A 465 -12.07 -24.00 15.62
N LYS A 466 -13.22 -24.55 16.02
CA LYS A 466 -13.31 -25.77 16.82
C LYS A 466 -13.23 -26.98 15.89
N VAL A 467 -12.08 -27.65 15.91
CA VAL A 467 -11.89 -28.96 15.28
C VAL A 467 -12.35 -30.03 16.27
N GLY A 468 -13.03 -31.08 15.79
CA GLY A 468 -13.45 -32.19 16.64
C GLY A 468 -12.27 -32.91 17.29
N GLU A 469 -12.57 -33.72 18.31
CA GLU A 469 -11.55 -34.51 19.02
C GLU A 469 -10.94 -35.57 18.08
N THR A 470 -9.72 -35.97 18.44
CA THR A 470 -8.96 -37.05 17.80
C THR A 470 -8.71 -38.13 18.84
N ASP A 471 -8.63 -39.37 18.39
CA ASP A 471 -8.26 -40.53 19.20
C ASP A 471 -7.59 -41.59 18.31
N ASN A 472 -7.15 -42.70 18.88
CA ASN A 472 -6.45 -43.75 18.13
C ASN A 472 -7.32 -44.47 17.08
N LEU A 473 -8.65 -44.31 17.11
CA LEU A 473 -9.57 -44.87 16.10
C LEU A 473 -9.91 -43.84 15.01
N ASN A 474 -9.90 -42.55 15.37
CA ASN A 474 -10.15 -41.42 14.51
C ASN A 474 -9.01 -40.40 14.66
N PRO A 475 -7.81 -40.74 14.17
CA PRO A 475 -6.60 -39.97 14.48
C PRO A 475 -6.53 -38.63 13.76
N VAL A 476 -7.42 -38.36 12.79
CA VAL A 476 -7.41 -37.12 12.02
C VAL A 476 -8.79 -36.48 12.02
N ASN A 477 -8.83 -35.20 12.39
CA ASN A 477 -10.03 -34.39 12.35
C ASN A 477 -9.73 -33.02 11.71
N ALA A 478 -10.72 -32.45 11.02
CA ALA A 478 -10.55 -31.18 10.35
C ALA A 478 -11.84 -30.35 10.43
N ALA A 479 -11.69 -29.04 10.38
CA ALA A 479 -12.81 -28.11 10.26
C ALA A 479 -12.42 -26.93 9.37
N VAL A 480 -13.41 -26.39 8.67
CA VAL A 480 -13.21 -25.33 7.68
C VAL A 480 -13.90 -24.05 8.10
N THR A 481 -13.26 -22.93 7.78
CA THR A 481 -13.81 -21.59 7.93
C THR A 481 -13.48 -20.74 6.71
N LEU A 482 -14.13 -19.59 6.64
CA LEU A 482 -14.03 -18.64 5.57
C LEU A 482 -13.81 -17.26 6.17
N VAL A 483 -12.81 -16.53 5.69
CA VAL A 483 -12.49 -15.18 6.17
C VAL A 483 -12.36 -14.22 5.00
N ARG A 484 -13.06 -13.08 5.08
CA ARG A 484 -12.84 -11.95 4.19
C ARG A 484 -11.69 -11.11 4.74
N LEU A 485 -10.63 -10.99 3.97
CA LEU A 485 -9.42 -10.27 4.33
C LEU A 485 -9.60 -8.76 4.14
N ASP A 486 -8.80 -7.95 4.82
CA ASP A 486 -8.92 -6.48 4.74
C ASP A 486 -8.61 -5.93 3.35
N ASN A 487 -7.72 -6.60 2.61
CA ASN A 487 -7.43 -6.31 1.21
C ASN A 487 -8.57 -6.67 0.24
N GLY A 488 -9.65 -7.31 0.72
CA GLY A 488 -10.85 -7.66 -0.05
C GLY A 488 -10.87 -9.09 -0.59
N GLU A 489 -9.74 -9.80 -0.50
CA GLU A 489 -9.65 -11.21 -0.85
C GLU A 489 -10.44 -12.07 0.13
N ILE A 490 -10.75 -13.30 -0.28
CA ILE A 490 -11.37 -14.30 0.58
C ILE A 490 -10.37 -15.42 0.78
N ALA A 491 -10.19 -15.89 2.01
CA ALA A 491 -9.41 -17.08 2.29
C ALA A 491 -10.32 -18.17 2.87
N VAL A 492 -10.29 -19.35 2.25
CA VAL A 492 -10.84 -20.57 2.82
C VAL A 492 -9.73 -21.23 3.62
N VAL A 493 -10.02 -21.59 4.87
CA VAL A 493 -9.02 -22.09 5.82
C VAL A 493 -9.52 -23.39 6.43
N ALA A 494 -8.75 -24.47 6.28
CA ALA A 494 -8.99 -25.75 6.91
C ALA A 494 -7.96 -25.96 8.01
N ARG A 495 -8.41 -26.09 9.27
CA ARG A 495 -7.54 -26.48 10.39
C ARG A 495 -7.64 -27.98 10.57
N VAL A 496 -6.50 -28.65 10.59
CA VAL A 496 -6.36 -30.10 10.71
C VAL A 496 -5.66 -30.41 12.02
N LYS A 497 -6.20 -31.38 12.76
CA LYS A 497 -5.58 -31.96 13.95
C LYS A 497 -5.32 -33.43 13.72
N ILE A 498 -4.13 -33.86 14.14
CA ILE A 498 -3.69 -35.24 14.12
C ILE A 498 -3.34 -35.67 15.54
N GLU A 499 -3.83 -36.84 15.94
CA GLU A 499 -3.58 -37.45 17.24
C GLU A 499 -2.08 -37.66 17.47
N LYS A 500 -1.64 -37.56 18.73
CA LYS A 500 -0.22 -37.69 19.04
C LYS A 500 0.29 -39.09 18.68
N GLY A 501 1.40 -39.15 17.94
CA GLY A 501 2.00 -40.40 17.46
C GLY A 501 1.47 -40.86 16.10
N PHE A 502 0.46 -40.19 15.56
CA PHE A 502 -0.03 -40.40 14.21
C PHE A 502 0.49 -39.33 13.25
N HIS A 503 0.51 -39.68 11.97
CA HIS A 503 0.92 -38.77 10.91
C HIS A 503 0.19 -39.06 9.58
N ILE A 504 0.14 -38.04 8.71
CA ILE A 504 -0.29 -38.17 7.32
C ILE A 504 0.82 -37.70 6.38
N TYR A 505 0.78 -38.10 5.11
CA TYR A 505 1.90 -37.87 4.21
C TYR A 505 1.78 -36.55 3.44
N ALA A 506 2.72 -35.64 3.65
CA ALA A 506 2.84 -34.39 2.92
C ALA A 506 3.43 -34.57 1.51
N LYS A 507 4.36 -35.53 1.38
CA LYS A 507 5.01 -35.95 0.14
C LYS A 507 5.50 -37.38 0.33
N VAL A 508 5.33 -38.24 -0.66
CA VAL A 508 5.73 -39.65 -0.61
C VAL A 508 6.80 -39.92 -1.66
N SER A 509 7.81 -40.70 -1.28
CA SER A 509 8.81 -41.22 -2.22
C SER A 509 8.19 -42.24 -3.17
N GLU A 510 8.58 -42.25 -4.45
CA GLU A 510 8.15 -43.28 -5.41
C GLU A 510 8.52 -44.72 -4.99
N ARG A 511 9.38 -44.87 -3.98
CA ARG A 511 9.82 -46.16 -3.43
C ARG A 511 8.94 -46.67 -2.28
N GLU A 512 7.99 -45.87 -1.82
CA GLU A 512 7.16 -46.18 -0.66
C GLU A 512 5.68 -46.29 -1.07
N PRO A 513 4.91 -47.23 -0.50
CA PRO A 513 3.54 -47.52 -0.92
C PRO A 513 2.50 -46.59 -0.27
N TYR A 514 2.92 -45.45 0.29
CA TYR A 514 2.03 -44.54 1.00
C TYR A 514 1.28 -43.61 0.05
N ILE A 515 0.18 -43.03 0.53
CA ILE A 515 -0.63 -42.09 -0.26
C ILE A 515 -0.42 -40.66 0.22
N GLU A 516 -0.04 -39.78 -0.70
CA GLU A 516 0.07 -38.34 -0.45
C GLU A 516 -1.28 -37.73 -0.08
N THR A 517 -1.25 -36.78 0.85
CA THR A 517 -2.43 -36.03 1.28
C THR A 517 -2.90 -35.10 0.17
N VAL A 518 -4.17 -35.21 -0.20
CA VAL A 518 -4.88 -34.26 -1.07
C VAL A 518 -5.66 -33.27 -0.20
N ALA A 519 -5.48 -31.98 -0.46
CA ALA A 519 -6.09 -30.90 0.31
C ALA A 519 -6.55 -29.78 -0.64
N ASP A 520 -7.64 -30.03 -1.35
CA ASP A 520 -8.12 -29.17 -2.43
C ASP A 520 -9.29 -28.29 -2.00
N PHE A 521 -9.27 -27.03 -2.46
CA PHE A 521 -10.35 -26.09 -2.22
C PHE A 521 -11.11 -25.82 -3.51
N ILE A 522 -12.42 -26.05 -3.49
CA ILE A 522 -13.32 -25.82 -4.63
C ILE A 522 -14.16 -24.59 -4.33
N ALA A 523 -14.07 -23.61 -5.22
CA ALA A 523 -14.85 -22.38 -5.17
C ALA A 523 -16.26 -22.58 -5.78
N PRO A 524 -17.29 -21.90 -5.25
CA PRO A 524 -18.57 -21.79 -5.94
C PRO A 524 -18.46 -20.86 -7.16
N ASN A 525 -19.50 -20.88 -8.00
CA ASN A 525 -19.56 -20.02 -9.19
C ASN A 525 -19.35 -18.54 -8.84
N GLY A 526 -18.53 -17.86 -9.64
CA GLY A 526 -18.22 -16.44 -9.45
C GLY A 526 -16.95 -16.16 -8.64
N TYR A 527 -16.25 -17.20 -8.16
CA TYR A 527 -14.93 -17.08 -7.56
C TYR A 527 -13.85 -17.84 -8.33
N SER A 528 -12.63 -17.34 -8.29
CA SER A 528 -11.43 -17.99 -8.83
C SER A 528 -10.33 -18.03 -7.77
N ALA A 529 -9.54 -19.10 -7.77
CA ALA A 529 -8.37 -19.22 -6.90
C ALA A 529 -7.33 -18.13 -7.26
N TYR A 530 -6.68 -17.58 -6.23
CA TYR A 530 -5.62 -16.60 -6.37
C TYR A 530 -4.38 -17.02 -5.57
N GLY A 531 -3.25 -17.09 -6.27
CA GLY A 531 -2.02 -17.66 -5.73
C GLY A 531 -2.11 -19.16 -5.47
N GLU A 532 -1.03 -19.75 -5.00
CA GLU A 532 -1.00 -21.14 -4.60
C GLU A 532 -1.57 -21.35 -3.19
N ARG A 533 -2.14 -22.53 -2.95
CA ARG A 533 -2.47 -23.02 -1.61
C ARG A 533 -1.19 -23.06 -0.79
N ASN A 534 -1.28 -22.68 0.49
CA ASN A 534 -0.12 -22.77 1.37
C ASN A 534 0.39 -24.22 1.51
N LYS A 535 1.67 -24.36 1.85
CA LYS A 535 2.26 -25.66 2.23
C LYS A 535 2.57 -25.60 3.73
N PRO A 536 1.84 -26.31 4.59
CA PRO A 536 2.16 -26.38 6.01
C PRO A 536 3.58 -26.91 6.21
N ALA A 537 4.17 -26.60 7.37
CA ALA A 537 5.43 -27.21 7.75
C ALA A 537 5.26 -28.74 7.85
N SER A 538 6.21 -29.48 7.29
CA SER A 538 6.26 -30.94 7.33
C SER A 538 7.62 -31.39 7.85
N VAL A 539 7.65 -32.62 8.38
CA VAL A 539 8.85 -33.23 8.95
C VAL A 539 9.33 -34.34 8.01
N LYS A 540 10.64 -34.48 7.85
CA LYS A 540 11.21 -35.58 7.07
C LYS A 540 10.91 -36.90 7.78
N TYR A 541 10.42 -37.88 7.01
CA TYR A 541 10.11 -39.23 7.49
C TYR A 541 10.99 -40.25 6.75
N GLY A 542 11.68 -41.08 7.52
CA GLY A 542 12.66 -42.04 6.99
C GLY A 542 13.80 -41.39 6.18
N GLU A 543 14.43 -42.19 5.32
CA GLU A 543 15.58 -41.74 4.51
C GLU A 543 15.24 -41.48 3.03
N ASN A 544 14.07 -41.94 2.56
CA ASN A 544 13.72 -42.00 1.13
C ASN A 544 13.15 -40.70 0.54
N GLY A 545 13.12 -39.60 1.31
CA GLY A 545 12.61 -38.30 0.85
C GLY A 545 11.10 -38.11 1.03
N THR A 546 10.48 -38.91 1.90
CA THR A 546 9.10 -38.76 2.34
C THR A 546 9.00 -37.69 3.44
N PHE A 547 7.91 -36.95 3.45
CA PHE A 547 7.62 -35.92 4.44
C PHE A 547 6.21 -36.12 4.99
N ILE A 548 6.05 -35.87 6.29
CA ILE A 548 4.80 -36.09 7.01
C ILE A 548 4.31 -34.81 7.69
N TYR A 549 3.00 -34.73 7.87
CA TYR A 549 2.35 -33.75 8.74
C TYR A 549 1.97 -34.42 10.06
N GLU A 550 2.15 -33.69 11.16
CA GLU A 550 1.83 -34.11 12.52
C GLU A 550 1.23 -32.92 13.28
N GLY A 551 0.45 -33.19 14.33
CA GLY A 551 -0.06 -32.17 15.25
C GLY A 551 -1.18 -31.30 14.66
N ASP A 552 -1.09 -29.98 14.87
CA ASP A 552 -2.13 -29.00 14.54
C ASP A 552 -1.60 -27.97 13.53
N PHE A 553 -2.22 -27.91 12.36
CA PHE A 553 -1.78 -27.06 11.26
C PHE A 553 -2.96 -26.62 10.39
N ILE A 554 -2.70 -25.69 9.47
CA ILE A 554 -3.73 -25.13 8.59
C ILE A 554 -3.37 -25.26 7.11
N PHE A 555 -4.34 -25.67 6.31
CA PHE A 555 -4.36 -25.41 4.88
C PHE A 555 -5.20 -24.17 4.59
N TYR A 556 -4.81 -23.35 3.62
CA TYR A 556 -5.61 -22.26 3.13
C TYR A 556 -5.34 -21.97 1.65
N GLN A 557 -6.38 -21.46 0.99
CA GLN A 557 -6.33 -20.95 -0.37
C GLN A 557 -7.06 -19.60 -0.41
N LYS A 558 -6.46 -18.63 -1.10
CA LYS A 558 -7.10 -17.33 -1.36
C LYS A 558 -7.90 -17.38 -2.65
N PHE A 559 -8.96 -16.58 -2.70
CA PHE A 559 -9.89 -16.48 -3.82
C PHE A 559 -10.26 -15.02 -4.10
N LEU A 560 -10.57 -14.76 -5.37
CA LEU A 560 -11.12 -13.50 -5.86
C LEU A 560 -12.51 -13.74 -6.44
N GLY A 561 -13.37 -12.73 -6.37
CA GLY A 561 -14.67 -12.76 -7.01
C GLY A 561 -15.83 -12.46 -6.08
N LYS A 562 -17.03 -12.79 -6.55
CA LYS A 562 -18.30 -12.58 -5.86
C LYS A 562 -19.34 -13.57 -6.38
N GLY A 563 -20.22 -13.99 -5.50
CA GLY A 563 -21.31 -14.89 -5.85
C GLY A 563 -21.88 -15.59 -4.62
N PRO A 564 -23.10 -16.14 -4.73
CA PRO A 564 -23.65 -16.99 -3.69
C PRO A 564 -23.00 -18.37 -3.74
N GLY A 565 -23.04 -19.09 -2.61
CA GLY A 565 -22.60 -20.49 -2.52
C GLY A 565 -21.59 -20.74 -1.40
N GLN A 566 -21.27 -22.01 -1.21
CA GLN A 566 -20.30 -22.47 -0.22
C GLN A 566 -19.02 -22.91 -0.92
N PHE A 567 -17.89 -22.69 -0.26
CA PHE A 567 -16.63 -23.30 -0.66
C PHE A 567 -16.58 -24.72 -0.11
N LYS A 568 -15.91 -25.60 -0.85
CA LYS A 568 -15.67 -26.99 -0.44
C LYS A 568 -14.20 -27.20 -0.16
N PHE A 569 -13.91 -28.03 0.82
CA PHE A 569 -12.57 -28.57 1.07
C PHE A 569 -12.62 -30.09 0.94
N ASN A 570 -11.92 -30.60 -0.07
CA ASN A 570 -11.76 -32.02 -0.31
C ASN A 570 -10.46 -32.47 0.33
N PHE A 571 -10.58 -33.42 1.25
CA PHE A 571 -9.47 -33.89 2.06
C PHE A 571 -9.36 -35.41 1.96
N ALA A 572 -8.33 -35.88 1.27
CA ALA A 572 -8.02 -37.30 1.17
C ALA A 572 -6.64 -37.56 1.78
N TYR A 573 -6.53 -38.56 2.63
CA TYR A 573 -5.28 -38.87 3.32
C TYR A 573 -5.18 -40.34 3.68
N GLN A 574 -3.94 -40.82 3.85
CA GLN A 574 -3.64 -42.03 4.58
C GLN A 574 -2.96 -41.65 5.90
N CYS A 575 -3.43 -42.24 6.99
CA CYS A 575 -2.89 -42.00 8.33
C CYS A 575 -2.21 -43.25 8.86
N CYS A 576 -1.03 -43.08 9.44
CA CYS A 576 -0.27 -44.16 10.07
C CYS A 576 0.26 -43.71 11.44
N ASP A 577 0.56 -44.69 12.30
CA ASP A 577 1.47 -44.56 13.42
C ASP A 577 2.71 -45.45 13.18
N ASP A 578 3.56 -45.63 14.19
CA ASP A 578 4.77 -46.45 14.10
C ASP A 578 4.50 -47.96 13.92
N GLN A 579 3.25 -48.40 14.04
CA GLN A 579 2.86 -49.82 14.06
C GLN A 579 1.88 -50.20 12.95
N ILE A 580 0.97 -49.29 12.59
CA ILE A 580 -0.19 -49.56 11.75
C ILE A 580 -0.39 -48.41 10.75
N CYS A 581 -0.70 -48.77 9.51
CA CYS A 581 -1.24 -47.85 8.52
C CYS A 581 -2.72 -48.13 8.29
N MET A 582 -3.56 -47.10 8.44
CA MET A 582 -4.99 -47.20 8.21
C MET A 582 -5.32 -47.12 6.71
N PRO A 583 -6.48 -47.66 6.28
CA PRO A 583 -6.98 -47.43 4.93
C PRO A 583 -7.13 -45.93 4.63
N PRO A 584 -6.97 -45.52 3.35
CA PRO A 584 -7.17 -44.13 2.96
C PRO A 584 -8.59 -43.65 3.26
N VAL A 585 -8.70 -42.38 3.68
CA VAL A 585 -9.96 -41.72 4.02
C VAL A 585 -10.16 -40.53 3.11
N GLU A 586 -11.38 -40.37 2.58
CA GLU A 586 -11.83 -39.19 1.85
C GLU A 586 -12.95 -38.49 2.62
N ARG A 587 -12.84 -37.17 2.78
CA ARG A 587 -13.86 -36.34 3.43
C ARG A 587 -14.06 -35.04 2.65
N GLU A 588 -15.31 -34.59 2.59
CA GLU A 588 -15.69 -33.27 2.07
C GLU A 588 -16.17 -32.41 3.24
N PHE A 589 -15.70 -31.17 3.31
CA PHE A 589 -16.15 -30.17 4.27
C PHE A 589 -16.71 -28.96 3.53
N LEU A 590 -17.83 -28.41 4.03
CA LEU A 590 -18.46 -27.22 3.48
C LEU A 590 -18.24 -26.03 4.41
N THR A 591 -17.91 -24.86 3.85
CA THR A 591 -17.87 -23.62 4.62
C THR A 591 -19.26 -23.10 4.94
N GLY A 592 -19.37 -22.18 5.91
CA GLY A 592 -20.50 -21.27 5.96
C GLY A 592 -20.60 -20.40 4.69
N THR A 593 -21.70 -19.68 4.55
CA THR A 593 -21.92 -18.73 3.44
C THR A 593 -21.42 -17.34 3.84
N LEU A 594 -20.72 -16.64 2.94
CA LEU A 594 -20.51 -15.18 3.09
C LEU A 594 -21.80 -14.47 2.68
N LEU A 595 -22.34 -13.63 3.57
CA LEU A 595 -23.43 -12.71 3.25
C LEU A 595 -22.96 -11.59 2.31
#